data_AF-A0A1M6NAP6-F1
#
_entry.id   AF-A0A1M6NAP6-F1
#
_cell.length_a   1.000
_cell.length_b   1.000
_cell.length_c   1.000
_cell.angle_alpha   90.00
_cell.angle_beta   90.00
_cell.angle_gamma   90.00
#
_symmetry.space_group_name_H-M   'P 1'
#
loop_
_entity.id
_entity.type
_entity.pdbx_description
1 polymer ?
#
loop_
_entity_poly.entity_id
_entity_poly.type
_entity_poly.pdbx_seq_one_letter_code
_entity_poly.pdbx_strand_id
1 'polypeptide(L)'
;MKRVLAILSVMLFVFCGNINELPIVQETKIRVINRTNNNFSNVVLFSMEFSDLKPKDTSEYKILNYDPLRDDPLIYCSMGEINYARYLEIPKEGVLNFTYAIDSIQEGIIYVSSVVEN
;
A
#
# COMPACT_ATOMS: atom_id res chain seq x y z
N MET A 1 2.42 14.40 77.52
CA MET A 1 3.44 14.57 76.45
C MET A 1 2.99 13.78 75.23
N LYS A 2 2.45 14.45 74.22
CA LYS A 2 1.91 13.82 72.99
C LYS A 2 3.04 13.69 71.97
N ARG A 3 3.30 12.47 71.52
CA ARG A 3 4.36 12.14 70.56
C ARG A 3 3.94 12.60 69.16
N VAL A 4 4.78 13.45 68.57
CA VAL A 4 4.85 13.77 67.14
C VAL A 4 5.65 12.64 66.44
N LEU A 5 5.49 12.52 65.12
CA LEU A 5 6.09 11.59 64.14
C LEU A 5 5.19 10.39 63.78
N ALA A 6 4.97 10.06 62.51
CA ALA A 6 5.45 10.62 61.26
C ALA A 6 4.44 10.28 60.16
N ILE A 7 4.26 11.23 59.26
CA ILE A 7 3.50 11.11 58.01
C ILE A 7 4.20 10.04 57.17
N LEU A 8 3.67 8.82 57.15
CA LEU A 8 4.06 7.86 56.13
C LEU A 8 3.30 8.22 54.85
N SER A 9 3.95 9.13 54.12
CA SER A 9 3.81 9.33 52.68
C SER A 9 3.90 7.98 51.97
N VAL A 10 2.78 7.28 51.84
CA VAL A 10 2.62 6.27 50.80
C VAL A 10 2.46 7.06 49.51
N MET A 11 3.61 7.46 48.97
CA MET A 11 3.77 7.85 47.58
C MET A 11 3.17 6.70 46.77
N LEU A 12 1.94 6.92 46.28
CA LEU A 12 1.44 6.19 45.12
C LEU A 12 2.46 6.47 44.02
N PHE A 13 3.36 5.52 43.81
CA PHE A 13 4.06 5.39 42.54
C PHE A 13 2.96 5.13 41.50
N VAL A 14 2.42 6.22 40.96
CA VAL A 14 1.77 6.21 39.66
C VAL A 14 2.88 5.80 38.71
N PHE A 15 3.00 4.50 38.49
CA PHE A 15 3.70 3.98 37.33
C PHE A 15 3.01 4.63 36.13
N CYS A 16 3.62 5.69 35.60
CA CYS A 16 3.52 5.99 34.18
C CYS A 16 4.08 4.76 33.48
N GLY A 17 3.22 3.75 33.29
CA GLY A 17 3.47 2.72 32.32
C GLY A 17 3.68 3.46 31.02
N ASN A 18 4.92 3.47 30.54
CA ASN A 18 5.18 3.67 29.13
C ASN A 18 4.35 2.57 28.46
N ILE A 19 3.17 2.96 27.98
CA ILE A 19 2.46 2.18 26.99
C ILE A 19 3.44 2.24 25.83
N ASN A 20 4.26 1.20 25.70
CA ASN A 20 5.01 0.95 24.50
C ASN A 20 3.93 0.81 23.44
N GLU A 21 3.57 1.91 22.79
CA GLU A 21 2.73 1.88 21.61
C GLU A 21 3.44 0.89 20.69
N LEU A 22 2.79 -0.25 20.46
CA LEU A 22 3.24 -1.17 19.44
C LEU A 22 3.40 -0.32 18.18
N PRO A 23 4.56 -0.37 17.50
CA PRO A 23 4.74 0.41 16.29
C PRO A 23 3.58 0.08 15.37
N ILE A 24 2.78 1.10 15.04
CA ILE A 24 1.71 0.97 14.07
C ILE A 24 2.40 0.45 12.81
N VAL A 25 2.12 -0.79 12.44
CA VAL A 25 2.62 -1.36 11.19
C VAL A 25 1.97 -0.51 10.11
N GLN A 26 2.77 0.38 9.53
CA GLN A 26 2.30 1.21 8.44
C GLN A 26 2.13 0.32 7.22
N GLU A 27 0.89 0.04 6.87
CA GLU A 27 0.55 -0.77 5.72
C GLU A 27 0.74 0.04 4.44
N THR A 28 1.56 -0.47 3.52
CA THR A 28 1.70 0.10 2.18
C THR A 28 0.38 -0.02 1.43
N LYS A 29 -0.06 1.08 0.82
CA LYS A 29 -1.21 1.14 -0.06
C LYS A 29 -0.76 1.32 -1.50
N ILE A 30 -1.34 0.53 -2.39
CA ILE A 30 -1.06 0.55 -3.83
C ILE A 30 -2.29 0.98 -4.62
N ARG A 31 -2.08 1.62 -5.77
CA ARG A 31 -3.13 1.91 -6.75
C ARG A 31 -2.59 1.84 -8.18
N VAL A 32 -3.52 1.79 -9.14
CA VAL A 32 -3.22 1.84 -10.57
C VAL A 32 -3.86 3.06 -11.20
N ILE A 33 -3.11 3.77 -12.04
CA ILE A 33 -3.60 4.88 -12.86
C ILE A 33 -3.47 4.49 -14.32
N ASN A 34 -4.53 4.74 -15.09
CA ASN A 34 -4.48 4.63 -16.53
C ASN A 34 -4.19 6.01 -17.14
N ARG A 35 -2.96 6.28 -17.57
CA ARG A 35 -2.62 7.52 -18.27
C ARG A 35 -2.84 7.44 -19.78
N THR A 36 -3.31 6.32 -20.31
CA THR A 36 -3.54 6.14 -21.75
C THR A 36 -4.90 6.68 -22.18
N ASN A 37 -5.18 6.60 -23.48
CA ASN A 37 -6.51 6.88 -24.05
C ASN A 37 -7.36 5.61 -24.25
N ASN A 38 -6.92 4.47 -23.70
CA ASN A 38 -7.58 3.17 -23.88
C ASN A 38 -8.36 2.77 -22.63
N ASN A 39 -9.34 1.88 -22.79
CA ASN A 39 -9.98 1.19 -21.66
C ASN A 39 -9.15 -0.03 -21.28
N PHE A 40 -9.00 -0.26 -19.97
CA PHE A 40 -8.45 -1.50 -19.43
C PHE A 40 -9.48 -2.20 -18.56
N SER A 41 -9.71 -3.49 -18.84
CA SER A 41 -10.49 -4.38 -17.98
C SER A 41 -9.61 -5.44 -17.34
N ASN A 42 -10.17 -6.20 -16.39
CA ASN A 42 -9.45 -7.28 -15.69
C ASN A 42 -8.14 -6.79 -15.08
N VAL A 43 -8.14 -5.59 -14.49
CA VAL A 43 -6.93 -4.98 -13.95
C VAL A 43 -6.55 -5.72 -12.68
N VAL A 44 -5.42 -6.43 -12.71
CA VAL A 44 -4.87 -7.16 -11.58
C VAL A 44 -3.45 -6.67 -11.34
N LEU A 45 -3.12 -6.32 -10.11
CA LEU A 45 -1.79 -5.91 -9.70
C LEU A 45 -1.37 -6.77 -8.51
N PHE A 46 -0.29 -7.53 -8.64
CA PHE A 46 0.21 -8.42 -7.59
C PHE A 46 -0.84 -9.42 -7.09
N SER A 47 -1.50 -10.10 -8.01
CA SER A 47 -2.65 -10.99 -7.76
C SER A 47 -3.87 -10.31 -7.12
N MET A 48 -3.87 -8.99 -6.94
CA MET A 48 -5.01 -8.24 -6.39
C MET A 48 -5.84 -7.63 -7.51
N GLU A 49 -7.14 -7.92 -7.53
CA GLU A 49 -8.08 -7.35 -8.50
C GLU A 49 -8.35 -5.87 -8.20
N PHE A 50 -8.45 -5.07 -9.26
CA PHE A 50 -8.89 -3.68 -9.27
C PHE A 50 -10.05 -3.52 -10.25
N SER A 51 -10.83 -2.46 -10.08
CA SER A 51 -11.87 -2.10 -11.03
C SER A 51 -11.28 -1.81 -12.41
N ASP A 52 -12.09 -2.03 -13.44
CA ASP A 52 -11.78 -1.58 -14.80
C ASP A 52 -11.45 -0.08 -14.82
N LEU A 53 -10.45 0.29 -15.61
CA LEU A 53 -9.95 1.66 -15.71
C LEU A 53 -10.29 2.26 -17.07
N LYS A 54 -11.13 3.30 -17.04
CA LYS A 54 -11.41 4.14 -18.22
C LYS A 54 -10.18 4.97 -18.62
N PRO A 55 -10.17 5.64 -19.78
CA PRO A 55 -9.08 6.52 -20.17
C PRO A 55 -8.91 7.62 -19.11
N LYS A 56 -7.67 7.85 -18.68
CA LYS A 56 -7.31 8.85 -17.66
C LYS A 56 -7.86 8.57 -16.25
N ASP A 57 -8.36 7.37 -16.01
CA ASP A 57 -8.95 6.99 -14.73
C ASP A 57 -7.90 6.57 -13.69
N THR A 58 -8.30 6.56 -12.42
CA THR A 58 -7.46 6.19 -11.28
C THR A 58 -8.24 5.27 -10.36
N SER A 59 -7.65 4.12 -10.01
CA SER A 59 -8.25 3.23 -9.03
C SER A 59 -8.24 3.83 -7.63
N GLU A 60 -9.08 3.29 -6.75
CA GLU A 60 -8.90 3.45 -5.32
C GLU A 60 -7.57 2.83 -4.84
N TYR A 61 -7.11 3.27 -3.67
CA TYR A 61 -6.00 2.65 -2.96
C TYR A 61 -6.45 1.34 -2.31
N LYS A 62 -5.62 0.31 -2.39
CA LYS A 62 -5.78 -0.96 -1.67
C LYS A 62 -4.55 -1.26 -0.84
N ILE A 63 -4.73 -1.87 0.33
CA ILE A 63 -3.61 -2.34 1.17
C ILE A 63 -2.89 -3.46 0.42
N LEU A 64 -1.58 -3.31 0.22
CA LEU A 64 -0.73 -4.31 -0.42
C LEU A 64 -0.77 -5.61 0.39
N ASN A 65 -1.30 -6.67 -0.22
CA ASN A 65 -1.35 -8.01 0.35
C ASN A 65 -0.66 -8.98 -0.61
N TYR A 66 0.68 -9.00 -0.58
CA TYR A 66 1.51 -9.79 -1.49
C TYR A 66 2.24 -10.90 -0.72
N ASP A 67 2.07 -12.13 -1.18
CA ASP A 67 2.82 -13.30 -0.73
C ASP A 67 3.79 -13.76 -1.83
N PRO A 68 5.12 -13.59 -1.67
CA PRO A 68 6.11 -13.96 -2.69
C PRO A 68 6.12 -15.44 -3.09
N LEU A 69 5.49 -16.33 -2.31
CA LEU A 69 5.37 -17.76 -2.62
C LEU A 69 4.12 -18.09 -3.44
N ARG A 70 3.16 -17.17 -3.52
CA ARG A 70 1.84 -17.40 -4.13
C ARG A 70 1.52 -16.42 -5.25
N ASP A 71 2.06 -15.23 -5.18
CA ASP A 71 1.70 -14.10 -6.03
C ASP A 71 2.83 -13.70 -6.96
N ASP A 72 2.45 -13.29 -8.17
CA ASP A 72 3.41 -12.78 -9.16
C ASP A 72 3.56 -11.27 -9.02
N PRO A 73 4.79 -10.72 -9.04
CA PRO A 73 5.02 -9.28 -8.95
C PRO A 73 4.78 -8.62 -10.32
N LEU A 74 3.57 -8.73 -10.86
CA LEU A 74 3.17 -8.16 -12.15
C LEU A 74 1.86 -7.38 -12.08
N ILE A 75 1.67 -6.53 -13.08
CA ILE A 75 0.36 -6.06 -13.49
C ILE A 75 -0.12 -6.88 -14.68
N TYR A 76 -1.41 -7.21 -14.68
CA TYR A 76 -2.14 -7.83 -15.77
C TYR A 76 -3.38 -6.98 -16.08
N CYS A 77 -3.68 -6.77 -17.36
CA CYS A 77 -4.93 -6.14 -17.78
C CYS A 77 -5.27 -6.50 -19.23
N SER A 78 -6.52 -6.32 -19.60
CA SER A 78 -7.03 -6.54 -20.95
C SER A 78 -7.40 -5.21 -21.62
N MET A 79 -7.03 -5.03 -22.88
CA MET A 79 -7.52 -3.93 -23.74
C MET A 79 -8.30 -4.57 -24.89
N GLY A 80 -9.62 -4.67 -24.73
CA GLY A 80 -10.44 -5.50 -25.61
C GLY A 80 -10.09 -6.98 -25.45
N GLU A 81 -9.71 -7.64 -26.55
CA GLU A 81 -9.32 -9.06 -26.56
C GLU A 81 -7.82 -9.29 -26.30
N ILE A 82 -7.02 -8.22 -26.24
CA ILE A 82 -5.57 -8.32 -26.06
C ILE A 82 -5.24 -8.22 -24.56
N ASN A 83 -4.51 -9.21 -24.06
CA ASN A 83 -4.04 -9.24 -22.68
C ASN A 83 -2.60 -8.74 -22.61
N TYR A 84 -2.33 -7.88 -21.62
CA TYR A 84 -1.02 -7.34 -21.31
C TYR A 84 -0.62 -7.80 -19.92
N ALA A 85 0.65 -8.13 -19.77
CA ALA A 85 1.26 -8.39 -18.49
C ALA A 85 2.64 -7.77 -18.43
N ARG A 86 3.05 -7.29 -17.26
CA ARG A 86 4.39 -6.76 -17.02
C ARG A 86 4.81 -6.96 -15.58
N TYR A 87 5.98 -7.54 -15.38
CA TYR A 87 6.63 -7.58 -14.08
C TYR A 87 7.01 -6.17 -13.61
N LEU A 88 6.83 -5.91 -12.33
CA LEU A 88 7.04 -4.62 -11.67
C LEU A 88 7.87 -4.81 -10.40
N GLU A 89 8.53 -3.74 -9.97
CA GLU A 89 9.16 -3.71 -8.66
C GLU A 89 8.09 -3.56 -7.58
N ILE A 90 8.21 -4.34 -6.51
CA ILE A 90 7.37 -4.23 -5.32
C ILE A 90 7.84 -3.00 -4.50
N PRO A 91 6.95 -2.24 -3.86
CA PRO A 91 7.36 -1.10 -3.03
C PRO A 91 8.28 -1.55 -1.90
N LYS A 92 9.28 -0.73 -1.59
CA LYS A 92 10.18 -0.97 -0.45
C LYS A 92 9.44 -0.77 0.87
N GLU A 93 9.96 -1.39 1.93
CA GLU A 93 9.46 -1.19 3.28
C GLU A 93 9.41 0.30 3.67
N GLY A 94 8.39 0.68 4.42
CA GLY A 94 8.18 2.06 4.89
C GLY A 94 7.53 3.01 3.87
N VAL A 95 7.18 2.54 2.67
CA VAL A 95 6.39 3.35 1.74
C VAL A 95 4.91 3.28 2.09
N LEU A 96 4.29 4.45 2.28
CA LEU A 96 2.87 4.56 2.61
C LEU A 96 1.96 4.40 1.40
N ASN A 97 2.18 5.19 0.36
CA ASN A 97 1.34 5.22 -0.84
C ASN A 97 2.22 5.04 -2.07
N PHE A 98 1.85 4.09 -2.92
CA PHE A 98 2.59 3.74 -4.12
C PHE A 98 1.66 3.62 -5.31
N THR A 99 2.01 4.31 -6.39
CA THR A 99 1.18 4.42 -7.58
C THR A 99 1.87 3.76 -8.76
N TYR A 100 1.20 2.83 -9.43
CA TYR A 100 1.60 2.29 -10.72
C TYR A 100 0.80 2.97 -11.83
N ALA A 101 1.46 3.58 -12.80
CA ALA A 101 0.81 4.29 -13.89
C ALA A 101 1.06 3.58 -15.21
N ILE A 102 0.00 3.12 -15.87
CA ILE A 102 0.04 2.62 -17.25
C ILE A 102 0.21 3.83 -18.16
N ASP A 103 1.43 4.06 -18.65
CA ASP A 103 1.79 5.27 -19.39
C ASP A 103 1.48 5.14 -20.88
N SER A 104 1.79 3.99 -21.48
CA SER A 104 1.56 3.76 -22.91
C SER A 104 1.57 2.27 -23.27
N ILE A 105 1.10 1.96 -24.48
CA ILE A 105 1.32 0.68 -25.15
C ILE A 105 2.03 0.99 -26.46
N GLN A 106 3.17 0.34 -26.70
CA GLN A 106 3.92 0.46 -27.95
C GLN A 106 4.39 -0.92 -28.36
N GLU A 107 4.12 -1.31 -29.61
CA GLU A 107 4.58 -2.58 -30.19
C GLU A 107 4.18 -3.81 -29.36
N GLY A 108 2.97 -3.78 -28.78
CA GLY A 108 2.45 -4.86 -27.93
C GLY A 108 3.02 -4.88 -26.50
N ILE A 109 3.88 -3.93 -26.15
CA ILE A 109 4.47 -3.82 -24.80
C ILE A 109 3.72 -2.76 -24.01
N ILE A 110 3.27 -3.11 -22.81
CA ILE A 110 2.72 -2.17 -21.84
C ILE A 110 3.85 -1.50 -21.06
N TYR A 111 3.85 -0.17 -21.00
CA TYR A 111 4.81 0.63 -20.26
C TYR A 111 4.17 1.16 -18.99
N VAL A 112 4.80 0.88 -17.86
CA VAL A 112 4.28 1.20 -16.53
C VAL A 112 5.38 1.87 -15.73
N SER A 113 5.11 3.07 -15.21
CA SER A 113 5.97 3.76 -14.25
C SER A 113 5.43 3.62 -12.84
N SER A 114 6.30 3.86 -11.86
CA SER A 114 5.95 3.85 -10.43
C SER A 114 6.29 5.17 -9.78
N VAL A 115 5.42 5.64 -8.88
CA VAL A 115 5.62 6.88 -8.11
C VAL A 115 5.36 6.60 -6.63
N VAL A 116 6.32 6.99 -5.78
CA VAL A 116 6.14 7.04 -4.33
C VAL A 116 5.50 8.39 -3.97
N GLU A 117 4.37 8.34 -3.29
CA GLU A 117 3.71 9.54 -2.77
C GLU A 117 4.06 9.67 -1.28
N ASN A 118 4.85 10.70 -0.96
CA ASN A 118 5.22 11.07 0.41
C ASN A 118 4.12 11.89 1.08
#